data_AF-A0A950R369-F1
#
_entry.id   AF-A0A950R369-F1
#
_cell.length_a   1.000
_cell.length_b   1.000
_cell.length_c   1.000
_cell.angle_alpha   90.00
_cell.angle_beta   90.00
_cell.angle_gamma   90.00
#
_symmetry.space_group_name_H-M   'P 1'
#
loop_
_entity.id
_entity.type
_entity.pdbx_description
1 polymer ?
#
loop_
_entity_poly.entity_id
_entity_poly.type
_entity_poly.pdbx_seq_one_letter_code
_entity_poly.pdbx_strand_id
1 'polypeptide(L)'
;MRLRFRTVALLIASQAPLLLASSYTQINLVSDLPGMAANTDPNLKDAWGMSFSTTSPIWVSDRFSGVSTLYNGLGVANSLVVTVPPGTPATGPTGQVFAGGTTFRLNGSPVNFIFDTLGGTIDAWNGGASATVVAAREGANYTGLALANNTLYASNFSDGGGIDVYDSNFLPTTLAGNFRDPNLPAGYAPYNIQLVNGRLYVEFAKVTPGLPISLPGGGGYVDIFDTEGNFVQRLASNGPLDAPWGITLAPSGFGSFGNDILVGNFGNGEINAFDPTTGASLGTLTDTNGRPIAIDGLWAIAFDLPNGAPGALNPDDLFFAAGPNQGNDGLFGKIDVAVPEPAGWGLGLAGILASAAFLRLCRRRYSV
;
A
#
# COMPACT_ATOMS: atom_id res chain seq x y z
N MET A 1 28.75 11.16 -72.82
CA MET A 1 28.27 10.06 -71.96
C MET A 1 27.85 10.66 -70.62
N ARG A 2 26.54 10.87 -70.39
CA ARG A 2 26.00 11.57 -69.21
C ARG A 2 25.74 10.56 -68.09
N LEU A 3 26.48 10.63 -66.98
CA LEU A 3 26.22 9.82 -65.79
C LEU A 3 25.23 10.57 -64.87
N ARG A 4 24.01 10.06 -64.74
CA ARG A 4 22.98 10.60 -63.84
C ARG A 4 23.20 10.05 -62.44
N PHE A 5 23.58 10.88 -61.48
CA PHE A 5 23.49 10.54 -60.05
C PHE A 5 22.01 10.59 -59.63
N ARG A 6 21.46 9.44 -59.22
CA ARG A 6 20.15 9.38 -58.55
C ARG A 6 20.39 9.57 -57.05
N THR A 7 19.98 10.72 -56.53
CA THR A 7 19.86 10.95 -55.08
C THR A 7 18.76 10.03 -54.54
N VAL A 8 19.12 9.10 -53.66
CA VAL A 8 18.14 8.33 -52.87
C VAL A 8 17.95 9.10 -51.58
N ALA A 9 16.79 9.72 -51.41
CA ALA A 9 16.39 10.33 -50.14
C ALA A 9 16.01 9.21 -49.17
N LEU A 10 16.76 9.10 -48.07
CA LEU A 10 16.45 8.19 -46.97
C LEU A 10 15.40 8.88 -46.09
N LEU A 11 14.14 8.45 -46.18
CA LEU A 11 13.11 8.85 -45.21
C LEU A 11 13.46 8.21 -43.86
N ILE A 12 13.94 9.00 -42.91
CA ILE A 12 13.99 8.59 -41.50
C ILE A 12 12.58 8.82 -40.95
N ALA A 13 11.79 7.75 -40.85
CA ALA A 13 10.56 7.79 -40.08
C ALA A 13 10.94 7.98 -38.62
N SER A 14 10.67 9.17 -38.06
CA SER A 14 10.73 9.39 -36.61
C SER A 14 9.62 8.55 -35.98
N GLN A 15 9.94 7.35 -35.53
CA GLN A 15 9.08 6.62 -34.61
C GLN A 15 9.15 7.38 -33.28
N ALA A 16 8.14 8.19 -32.98
CA ALA A 16 7.91 8.58 -31.61
C ALA A 16 7.74 7.28 -30.81
N PRO A 17 8.52 7.05 -29.74
CA PRO A 17 8.25 5.92 -28.89
C PRO A 17 6.81 6.09 -28.37
N LEU A 18 5.93 5.14 -28.66
CA LEU A 18 4.73 4.99 -27.86
C LEU A 18 5.23 4.73 -26.43
N LEU A 19 5.00 5.68 -25.53
CA LEU A 19 5.03 5.40 -24.10
C LEU A 19 3.92 4.37 -23.86
N LEU A 20 4.30 3.09 -23.83
CA LEU A 20 3.43 2.06 -23.30
C LEU A 20 3.22 2.39 -21.82
N ALA A 21 1.97 2.35 -21.37
CA ALA A 21 1.68 2.42 -19.94
C ALA A 21 2.51 1.37 -19.21
N SER A 22 3.07 1.74 -18.06
CA SER A 22 3.78 0.81 -17.20
C SER A 22 2.85 -0.32 -16.81
N SER A 23 3.37 -1.54 -16.83
CA SER A 23 2.68 -2.70 -16.26
C SER A 23 3.32 -3.05 -14.93
N TYR A 24 2.57 -3.74 -14.10
CA TYR A 24 2.97 -4.10 -12.74
C TYR A 24 2.90 -5.62 -12.57
N THR A 25 3.70 -6.17 -11.67
CA THR A 25 3.70 -7.60 -11.36
C THR A 25 3.54 -7.80 -9.86
N GLN A 26 2.49 -8.52 -9.45
CA GLN A 26 2.33 -8.97 -8.07
C GLN A 26 3.24 -10.17 -7.79
N ILE A 27 3.92 -10.12 -6.65
CA ILE A 27 4.78 -11.19 -6.14
C ILE A 27 4.32 -11.54 -4.73
N ASN A 28 3.88 -12.78 -4.55
CA ASN A 28 3.47 -13.31 -3.24
C ASN A 28 4.70 -13.77 -2.46
N LEU A 29 4.98 -13.13 -1.32
CA LEU A 29 6.18 -13.38 -0.52
C LEU A 29 5.92 -14.37 0.62
N VAL A 30 4.81 -14.22 1.35
CA VAL A 30 4.42 -15.06 2.49
C VAL A 30 2.92 -15.31 2.49
N SER A 31 2.51 -16.54 2.83
CA SER A 31 1.13 -16.90 3.12
C SER A 31 1.10 -18.04 4.13
N ASP A 32 0.02 -18.21 4.88
CA ASP A 32 -0.18 -19.40 5.71
C ASP A 32 -0.58 -20.65 4.90
N LEU A 33 -0.99 -20.46 3.64
CA LEU A 33 -1.31 -21.55 2.71
C LEU A 33 -0.06 -22.09 1.99
N PRO A 34 0.28 -23.39 2.16
CA PRO A 34 1.41 -23.99 1.45
C PRO A 34 1.28 -23.89 -0.07
N GLY A 35 2.31 -23.34 -0.72
CA GLY A 35 2.37 -23.22 -2.18
C GLY A 35 1.71 -21.95 -2.76
N MET A 36 1.08 -21.10 -1.94
CA MET A 36 0.51 -19.82 -2.39
C MET A 36 1.56 -18.70 -2.54
N ALA A 37 2.64 -18.77 -1.77
CA ALA A 37 3.73 -17.79 -1.74
C ALA A 37 5.10 -18.48 -1.61
N ALA A 38 6.18 -17.71 -1.78
CA ALA A 38 7.56 -18.24 -1.68
C ALA A 38 7.89 -18.80 -0.28
N ASN A 39 7.32 -18.21 0.77
CA ASN A 39 7.48 -18.66 2.15
C ASN A 39 6.11 -19.00 2.74
N THR A 40 6.08 -19.96 3.67
CA THR A 40 4.87 -20.32 4.41
C THR A 40 5.02 -19.98 5.89
N ASP A 41 4.08 -19.20 6.43
CA ASP A 41 4.04 -18.83 7.86
C ASP A 41 2.62 -19.05 8.42
N PRO A 42 2.41 -20.08 9.27
CA PRO A 42 1.09 -20.37 9.85
C PRO A 42 0.49 -19.26 10.73
N ASN A 43 1.28 -18.28 11.16
CA ASN A 43 0.78 -17.14 11.93
C ASN A 43 0.09 -16.11 11.06
N LEU A 44 0.49 -15.97 9.78
CA LEU A 44 0.01 -14.91 8.89
C LEU A 44 -1.44 -15.17 8.47
N LYS A 45 -2.40 -14.72 9.28
CA LYS A 45 -3.84 -14.89 9.06
C LYS A 45 -4.55 -13.57 9.20
N ASP A 46 -5.37 -13.24 8.21
CA ASP A 46 -6.06 -11.95 8.11
C ASP A 46 -5.08 -10.79 8.29
N ALA A 47 -4.13 -10.66 7.36
CA ALA A 47 -3.03 -9.70 7.47
C ALA A 47 -3.54 -8.28 7.16
N TRP A 48 -3.68 -7.43 8.18
CA TRP A 48 -4.30 -6.10 8.06
C TRP A 48 -3.26 -4.99 7.94
N GLY A 49 -2.79 -4.45 9.06
CA GLY A 49 -1.87 -3.33 9.09
C GLY A 49 -0.45 -3.72 8.75
N MET A 50 0.32 -2.75 8.29
CA MET A 50 1.75 -2.88 8.01
C MET A 50 2.50 -1.66 8.55
N SER A 51 3.62 -1.86 9.24
CA SER A 51 4.48 -0.76 9.70
C SER A 51 5.96 -1.14 9.70
N PHE A 52 6.81 -0.14 9.51
CA PHE A 52 8.27 -0.31 9.54
C PHE A 52 8.96 1.05 9.68
N SER A 53 10.27 1.00 9.90
CA SER A 53 11.19 2.13 9.88
C SER A 53 12.29 1.90 8.86
N THR A 54 13.17 2.88 8.68
CA THR A 54 14.33 2.76 7.80
C THR A 54 15.34 1.67 8.21
N THR A 55 15.18 1.05 9.39
CA THR A 55 16.11 0.02 9.88
C THR A 55 15.40 -1.19 10.49
N SER A 56 14.06 -1.18 10.57
CA SER A 56 13.30 -2.31 11.12
C SER A 56 12.88 -3.27 10.00
N PRO A 57 12.71 -4.57 10.27
CA PRO A 57 11.92 -5.43 9.39
C PRO A 57 10.49 -4.87 9.20
N ILE A 58 9.78 -5.44 8.23
CA ILE A 58 8.37 -5.14 7.95
C ILE A 58 7.51 -5.87 8.96
N TRP A 59 6.77 -5.14 9.78
CA TRP A 59 5.81 -5.71 10.72
C TRP A 59 4.47 -5.86 10.04
N VAL A 60 3.81 -6.99 10.24
CA VAL A 60 2.47 -7.29 9.71
C VAL A 60 1.56 -7.66 10.88
N SER A 61 0.35 -7.11 10.91
CA SER A 61 -0.65 -7.41 11.95
C SER A 61 -1.48 -8.61 11.52
N ASP A 62 -1.31 -9.73 12.23
CA ASP A 62 -1.96 -11.01 11.94
C ASP A 62 -3.21 -11.14 12.82
N ARG A 63 -4.28 -10.46 12.38
CA ARG A 63 -5.46 -10.19 13.22
C ARG A 63 -6.08 -11.47 13.79
N PHE A 64 -6.15 -12.55 13.02
CA PHE A 64 -6.76 -13.80 13.49
C PHE A 64 -5.84 -14.67 14.33
N SER A 65 -4.53 -14.51 14.21
CA SER A 65 -3.56 -15.20 15.06
C SER A 65 -3.25 -14.44 16.35
N GLY A 66 -3.67 -13.17 16.47
CA GLY A 66 -3.47 -12.35 17.67
C GLY A 66 -2.03 -11.90 17.86
N VAL A 67 -1.26 -11.83 16.78
CA VAL A 67 0.17 -11.53 16.81
C VAL A 67 0.53 -10.52 15.73
N SER A 68 1.75 -9.99 15.82
CA SER A 68 2.42 -9.35 14.70
C SER A 68 3.69 -10.11 14.36
N THR A 69 3.78 -10.55 13.10
CA THR A 69 4.96 -11.16 12.50
C THR A 69 5.83 -10.12 11.81
N LEU A 70 7.10 -10.47 11.60
CA LEU A 70 8.10 -9.57 11.05
C LEU A 70 8.81 -10.27 9.89
N TYR A 71 8.92 -9.57 8.75
CA TYR A 71 9.55 -10.11 7.54
C TYR A 71 10.62 -9.16 7.00
N ASN A 72 11.59 -9.70 6.27
CA ASN A 72 12.38 -8.89 5.36
C ASN A 72 11.63 -8.62 4.04
N GLY A 73 12.21 -7.79 3.16
CA GLY A 73 11.65 -7.49 1.84
C GLY A 73 11.53 -8.69 0.88
N LEU A 74 12.03 -9.87 1.27
CA LEU A 74 11.90 -11.13 0.52
C LEU A 74 10.88 -12.10 1.17
N GLY A 75 10.18 -11.67 2.23
CA GLY A 75 9.22 -12.50 2.97
C GLY A 75 9.85 -13.52 3.92
N VAL A 76 11.14 -13.44 4.20
CA VAL A 76 11.77 -14.34 5.19
C VAL A 76 11.40 -13.85 6.58
N ALA A 77 10.78 -14.73 7.37
CA ALA A 77 10.35 -14.45 8.73
C ALA A 77 11.52 -14.20 9.69
N ASN A 78 11.34 -13.23 10.59
CA ASN A 78 12.14 -13.08 11.80
C ASN A 78 11.71 -14.11 12.85
N SER A 79 12.59 -14.42 13.80
CA SER A 79 12.23 -15.31 14.92
C SER A 79 11.35 -14.63 15.97
N LEU A 80 11.36 -13.29 16.04
CA LEU A 80 10.46 -12.55 16.89
C LEU A 80 9.04 -12.58 16.31
N VAL A 81 8.09 -12.99 17.15
CA VAL A 81 6.65 -12.83 16.94
C VAL A 81 6.11 -12.14 18.18
N VAL A 82 5.35 -11.05 18.00
CA VAL A 82 4.84 -10.25 19.11
C VAL A 82 3.37 -10.53 19.32
N THR A 83 3.00 -11.04 20.49
CA THR A 83 1.60 -11.16 20.89
C THR A 83 1.00 -9.79 21.18
N VAL A 84 -0.13 -9.48 20.56
CA VAL A 84 -0.92 -8.29 20.89
C VAL A 84 -2.12 -8.74 21.72
N PRO A 85 -2.28 -8.23 22.96
CA PRO A 85 -3.42 -8.57 23.79
C PRO A 85 -4.74 -8.36 23.05
N PRO A 86 -5.68 -9.31 23.13
CA PRO A 86 -6.96 -9.13 22.48
C PRO A 86 -7.80 -8.10 23.23
N GLY A 87 -8.54 -7.27 22.47
CA GLY A 87 -9.57 -6.41 23.02
C GLY A 87 -10.86 -7.16 23.37
N THR A 88 -11.96 -6.43 23.58
CA THR A 88 -13.30 -7.01 23.78
C THR A 88 -14.27 -6.50 22.71
N PRO A 89 -14.79 -7.36 21.81
CA PRO A 89 -14.59 -8.81 21.73
C PRO A 89 -13.15 -9.21 21.37
N ALA A 90 -12.76 -10.45 21.66
CA ALA A 90 -11.39 -10.91 21.45
C ALA A 90 -11.04 -10.90 19.96
N THR A 91 -10.19 -9.94 19.58
CA THR A 91 -9.63 -9.78 18.24
C THR A 91 -8.14 -9.49 18.34
N GLY A 92 -7.35 -9.87 17.33
CA GLY A 92 -5.95 -9.48 17.24
C GLY A 92 -5.73 -8.05 16.70
N PRO A 93 -4.47 -7.72 16.39
CA PRO A 93 -4.09 -6.39 15.94
C PRO A 93 -4.66 -6.07 14.57
N THR A 94 -4.98 -4.80 14.35
CA THR A 94 -5.50 -4.27 13.09
C THR A 94 -4.56 -3.23 12.50
N GLY A 95 -4.68 -1.97 12.92
CA GLY A 95 -3.78 -0.89 12.62
C GLY A 95 -2.51 -0.94 13.46
N GLN A 96 -1.43 -0.42 12.91
CA GLN A 96 -0.15 -0.35 13.58
C GLN A 96 0.71 0.80 13.07
N VAL A 97 1.58 1.31 13.93
CA VAL A 97 2.54 2.38 13.61
C VAL A 97 3.88 2.13 14.27
N PHE A 98 4.95 2.50 13.57
CA PHE A 98 6.26 2.66 14.18
C PHE A 98 6.30 3.99 14.96
N ALA A 99 6.47 3.91 16.28
CA ALA A 99 6.57 5.08 17.15
C ALA A 99 7.98 5.67 17.22
N GLY A 100 9.01 4.88 16.90
CA GLY A 100 10.37 5.36 16.64
C GLY A 100 11.12 6.05 17.79
N GLY A 101 10.60 6.03 19.02
CA GLY A 101 11.32 6.44 20.21
C GLY A 101 10.83 7.72 20.90
N THR A 102 11.65 8.16 21.86
CA THR A 102 11.46 8.93 23.13
C THR A 102 10.14 9.55 23.57
N THR A 103 9.21 9.90 22.68
CA THR A 103 7.99 10.63 23.05
C THR A 103 6.99 9.72 23.74
N PHE A 104 6.55 8.64 23.08
CA PHE A 104 5.68 7.65 23.69
C PHE A 104 6.49 6.77 24.63
N ARG A 105 6.01 6.61 25.87
CA ARG A 105 6.73 5.84 26.89
C ARG A 105 5.83 4.78 27.52
N LEU A 106 6.39 3.59 27.69
CA LEU A 106 5.81 2.49 28.45
C LEU A 106 6.74 2.20 29.63
N ASN A 107 6.25 2.40 30.86
CA ASN A 107 7.01 2.23 32.09
C ASN A 107 8.35 3.00 32.11
N GLY A 108 8.35 4.22 31.55
CA GLY A 108 9.53 5.07 31.48
C GLY A 108 10.50 4.75 30.33
N SER A 109 10.28 3.70 29.55
CA SER A 109 11.08 3.35 28.38
C SER A 109 10.40 3.76 27.07
N PRO A 110 11.15 4.18 26.03
CA PRO A 110 10.57 4.52 24.73
C PRO A 110 9.79 3.37 24.10
N VAL A 111 8.64 3.68 23.50
CA VAL A 111 7.84 2.74 22.71
C VAL A 111 8.38 2.67 21.28
N ASN A 112 8.46 1.46 20.73
CA ASN A 112 8.93 1.25 19.36
C ASN A 112 7.76 1.10 18.39
N PHE A 113 6.74 0.34 18.77
CA PHE A 113 5.56 0.07 17.95
C PHE A 113 4.29 0.21 18.79
N ILE A 114 3.22 0.68 18.15
CA ILE A 114 1.89 0.80 18.74
C ILE A 114 0.93 0.08 17.80
N PHE A 115 0.04 -0.73 18.37
CA PHE A 115 -1.01 -1.48 17.70
C PHE A 115 -2.38 -1.00 18.19
N ASP A 116 -3.40 -1.21 17.37
CA ASP A 116 -4.80 -1.12 17.80
C ASP A 116 -5.55 -2.42 17.53
N THR A 117 -6.74 -2.53 18.10
CA THR A 117 -7.64 -3.67 17.87
C THR A 117 -9.07 -3.22 17.66
N LEU A 118 -9.88 -4.07 17.01
CA LEU A 118 -11.33 -3.88 16.90
C LEU A 118 -12.06 -3.95 18.25
N GLY A 119 -11.40 -4.42 19.31
CA GLY A 119 -11.94 -4.34 20.66
C GLY A 119 -11.69 -2.99 21.33
N GLY A 120 -11.20 -2.00 20.60
CA GLY A 120 -11.02 -0.63 21.06
C GLY A 120 -9.81 -0.44 21.97
N THR A 121 -8.76 -1.27 21.83
CA THR A 121 -7.52 -1.14 22.61
C THR A 121 -6.42 -0.44 21.81
N ILE A 122 -5.54 0.25 22.54
CA ILE A 122 -4.24 0.73 22.06
C ILE A 122 -3.17 -0.02 22.85
N ASP A 123 -2.24 -0.65 22.13
CA ASP A 123 -1.26 -1.57 22.68
C ASP A 123 0.15 -1.13 22.32
N ALA A 124 0.99 -0.85 23.32
CA ALA A 124 2.35 -0.37 23.12
C ALA A 124 3.37 -1.50 23.30
N TRP A 125 4.38 -1.54 22.43
CA TRP A 125 5.49 -2.48 22.50
C TRP A 125 6.84 -1.76 22.55
N ASN A 126 7.65 -2.06 23.57
CA ASN A 126 9.00 -1.54 23.74
C ASN A 126 10.08 -2.64 23.83
N GLY A 127 9.71 -3.91 23.61
CA GLY A 127 10.62 -5.06 23.65
C GLY A 127 9.94 -6.34 24.14
N GLY A 128 10.59 -7.49 23.91
CA GLY A 128 10.09 -8.80 24.36
C GLY A 128 9.01 -9.40 23.45
N ALA A 129 8.29 -10.42 23.94
CA ALA A 129 7.37 -11.23 23.15
C ALA A 129 5.91 -10.72 23.12
N SER A 130 5.58 -9.66 23.86
CA SER A 130 4.18 -9.21 23.97
C SER A 130 4.08 -7.70 24.11
N ALA A 131 3.07 -7.10 23.47
CA ALA A 131 2.67 -5.72 23.69
C ALA A 131 1.89 -5.57 25.01
N THR A 132 1.67 -4.32 25.44
CA THR A 132 0.91 -3.99 26.66
C THR A 132 -0.21 -3.01 26.32
N VAL A 133 -1.44 -3.32 26.73
CA VAL A 133 -2.58 -2.40 26.64
C VAL A 133 -2.27 -1.13 27.44
N VAL A 134 -2.28 0.03 26.78
CA VAL A 134 -2.01 1.34 27.39
C VAL A 134 -3.21 2.26 27.39
N ALA A 135 -4.19 2.02 26.50
CA ALA A 135 -5.49 2.67 26.53
C ALA A 135 -6.57 1.73 25.99
N ALA A 136 -7.82 1.96 26.39
CA ALA A 136 -8.98 1.26 25.85
C ALA A 136 -10.21 2.17 25.83
N ARG A 137 -11.07 1.98 24.84
CA ARG A 137 -12.37 2.65 24.73
C ARG A 137 -13.44 1.62 24.40
N GLU A 138 -14.36 1.40 25.35
CA GLU A 138 -15.48 0.48 25.17
C GLU A 138 -16.34 0.89 23.97
N GLY A 139 -16.65 -0.08 23.10
CA GLY A 139 -17.48 0.12 21.91
C GLY A 139 -16.76 0.76 20.72
N ALA A 140 -15.47 1.08 20.84
CA ALA A 140 -14.68 1.50 19.68
C ALA A 140 -14.23 0.29 18.85
N ASN A 141 -14.23 0.46 17.53
CA ASN A 141 -13.66 -0.48 16.58
C ASN A 141 -12.42 0.18 15.95
N TYR A 142 -11.25 0.02 16.56
CA TYR A 142 -10.04 0.61 15.96
C TYR A 142 -9.55 -0.24 14.80
N THR A 143 -9.26 0.42 13.68
CA THR A 143 -8.91 -0.22 12.41
C THR A 143 -7.60 0.30 11.83
N GLY A 144 -7.02 1.35 12.39
CA GLY A 144 -5.98 2.12 11.75
C GLY A 144 -5.41 3.20 12.66
N LEU A 145 -4.08 3.32 12.65
CA LEU A 145 -3.33 4.28 13.46
C LEU A 145 -2.48 5.20 12.59
N ALA A 146 -2.37 6.46 13.02
CA ALA A 146 -1.37 7.40 12.52
C ALA A 146 -0.67 8.12 13.67
N LEU A 147 0.54 8.60 13.42
CA LEU A 147 1.32 9.42 14.35
C LEU A 147 1.75 10.72 13.69
N ALA A 148 1.53 11.85 14.37
CA ALA A 148 2.03 13.16 13.96
C ALA A 148 2.14 14.09 15.17
N ASN A 149 3.21 14.89 15.26
CA ASN A 149 3.39 15.89 16.32
C ASN A 149 3.14 15.35 17.74
N ASN A 150 3.74 14.20 18.08
CA ASN A 150 3.59 13.53 19.40
C ASN A 150 2.15 13.11 19.74
N THR A 151 1.28 13.07 18.74
CA THR A 151 -0.13 12.74 18.86
C THR A 151 -0.40 11.44 18.11
N LEU A 152 -1.16 10.56 18.74
CA LEU A 152 -1.66 9.32 18.16
C LEU A 152 -3.12 9.50 17.75
N TYR A 153 -3.42 9.10 16.53
CA TYR A 153 -4.75 9.16 15.95
C TYR A 153 -5.21 7.73 15.68
N ALA A 154 -6.41 7.39 16.14
CA ALA A 154 -7.00 6.08 15.94
C ALA A 154 -8.33 6.21 15.19
N SER A 155 -8.41 5.55 14.03
CA SER A 155 -9.66 5.47 13.27
C SER A 155 -10.64 4.54 13.96
N ASN A 156 -11.82 5.05 14.34
CA ASN A 156 -12.88 4.26 14.97
C ASN A 156 -13.98 3.97 13.94
N PHE A 157 -13.91 2.79 13.33
CA PHE A 157 -14.88 2.31 12.35
C PHE A 157 -16.14 1.74 13.04
N SER A 158 -16.90 2.61 13.68
CA SER A 158 -18.20 2.32 14.29
C SER A 158 -19.28 3.27 13.77
N ASP A 159 -20.56 2.93 13.97
CA ASP A 159 -21.66 3.82 13.62
C ASP A 159 -21.58 5.13 14.44
N GLY A 160 -21.38 6.26 13.74
CA GLY A 160 -21.10 7.55 14.38
C GLY A 160 -19.67 7.69 14.93
N GLY A 161 -18.78 6.75 14.61
CA GLY A 161 -17.35 6.79 14.95
C GLY A 161 -16.61 7.95 14.27
N GLY A 162 -15.44 8.27 14.81
CA GLY A 162 -14.58 9.36 14.33
C GLY A 162 -13.11 8.99 14.49
N ILE A 163 -12.24 9.99 14.47
CA ILE A 163 -10.84 9.82 14.85
C ILE A 163 -10.72 10.12 16.35
N ASP A 164 -10.30 9.12 17.12
CA ASP A 164 -9.93 9.30 18.52
C ASP A 164 -8.47 9.74 18.59
N VAL A 165 -8.19 10.65 19.52
CA VAL A 165 -6.89 11.31 19.62
C VAL A 165 -6.31 11.08 21.01
N TYR A 166 -5.04 10.68 21.05
CA TYR A 166 -4.30 10.41 22.28
C TYR A 166 -2.99 11.21 22.31
N ASP A 167 -2.63 11.70 23.50
CA ASP A 167 -1.34 12.33 23.73
C ASP A 167 -0.22 11.26 23.86
N SER A 168 1.02 11.71 24.07
CA SER A 168 2.16 10.82 24.22
C SER A 168 2.18 10.00 25.52
N ASN A 169 1.23 10.23 26.43
CA ASN A 169 0.99 9.42 27.63
C ASN A 169 -0.17 8.43 27.42
N PHE A 170 -0.68 8.30 26.19
CA PHE A 170 -1.86 7.51 25.84
C PHE A 170 -3.14 7.98 26.55
N LEU A 171 -3.21 9.26 26.92
CA LEU A 171 -4.42 9.86 27.46
C LEU A 171 -5.26 10.47 26.33
N PRO A 172 -6.60 10.27 26.32
CA PRO A 172 -7.47 10.95 25.37
C PRO A 172 -7.26 12.46 25.41
N THR A 173 -7.16 13.08 24.24
CA THR A 173 -6.97 14.52 24.09
C THR A 173 -7.86 15.07 22.98
N THR A 174 -7.91 16.39 22.86
CA THR A 174 -8.70 17.11 21.86
C THR A 174 -7.81 18.02 21.06
N LEU A 175 -8.16 18.22 19.79
CA LEU A 175 -7.50 19.14 18.89
C LEU A 175 -8.40 20.35 18.61
N ALA A 176 -7.90 21.31 17.84
CA ALA A 176 -8.69 22.44 17.38
C ALA A 176 -9.81 21.99 16.40
N GLY A 177 -9.50 21.04 15.54
CA GLY A 177 -10.43 20.37 14.64
C GLY A 177 -11.01 19.08 15.21
N ASN A 178 -11.81 18.40 14.41
CA ASN A 178 -12.60 17.24 14.84
C ASN A 178 -12.75 16.16 13.76
N PHE A 179 -11.94 16.20 12.71
CA PHE A 179 -11.96 15.24 11.60
C PHE A 179 -13.32 15.11 10.91
N ARG A 180 -14.05 16.23 10.76
CA ARG A 180 -15.34 16.25 10.04
C ARG A 180 -15.21 16.90 8.68
N ASP A 181 -15.60 16.16 7.64
CA ASP A 181 -16.01 16.75 6.37
C ASP A 181 -17.52 17.06 6.41
N PRO A 182 -17.94 18.32 6.24
CA PRO A 182 -19.36 18.70 6.25
C PRO A 182 -20.18 18.10 5.09
N ASN A 183 -19.52 17.58 4.05
CA ASN A 183 -20.11 16.97 2.87
C ASN A 183 -19.89 15.45 2.81
N LEU A 184 -19.41 14.81 3.88
CA LEU A 184 -19.42 13.34 3.97
C LEU A 184 -20.85 12.84 4.15
N PRO A 185 -21.35 11.93 3.29
CA PRO A 185 -22.68 11.36 3.48
C PRO A 185 -22.79 10.56 4.77
N ALA A 186 -24.00 10.53 5.33
CA ALA A 186 -24.30 9.72 6.50
C ALA A 186 -24.05 8.22 6.22
N GLY A 187 -23.67 7.49 7.27
CA GLY A 187 -23.39 6.04 7.20
C GLY A 187 -21.96 5.70 6.78
N TYR A 188 -21.08 6.68 6.63
CA TYR A 188 -19.64 6.48 6.47
C TYR A 188 -18.91 6.82 7.77
N ALA A 189 -17.87 6.05 8.09
CA ALA A 189 -16.98 6.28 9.23
C ALA A 189 -15.53 6.10 8.80
N PRO A 190 -14.55 6.66 9.54
CA PRO A 190 -13.14 6.44 9.28
C PRO A 190 -12.83 4.95 9.31
N TYR A 191 -12.34 4.43 8.19
CA TYR A 191 -11.96 3.03 8.02
C TYR A 191 -10.47 2.84 8.22
N ASN A 192 -9.66 3.84 7.88
CA ASN A 192 -8.25 3.91 8.23
C ASN A 192 -7.82 5.40 8.35
N ILE A 193 -6.58 5.63 8.78
CA ILE A 193 -5.94 6.94 8.79
C ILE A 193 -4.43 6.77 8.59
N GLN A 194 -3.83 7.56 7.71
CA GLN A 194 -2.38 7.53 7.46
C GLN A 194 -1.80 8.94 7.29
N LEU A 195 -0.58 9.15 7.81
CA LEU A 195 0.18 10.37 7.60
C LEU A 195 0.95 10.28 6.27
N VAL A 196 0.60 11.11 5.30
CA VAL A 196 1.28 11.18 4.00
C VAL A 196 1.69 12.62 3.73
N ASN A 197 2.99 12.83 3.53
CA ASN A 197 3.59 14.14 3.23
C ASN A 197 3.14 15.27 4.20
N GLY A 198 3.05 14.95 5.49
CA GLY A 198 2.69 15.91 6.55
C GLY A 198 1.19 16.20 6.69
N ARG A 199 0.32 15.48 5.97
CA ARG A 199 -1.15 15.57 6.12
C ARG A 199 -1.74 14.23 6.50
N LEU A 200 -2.84 14.27 7.24
CA LEU A 200 -3.58 13.07 7.61
C LEU A 200 -4.61 12.78 6.52
N TYR A 201 -4.46 11.64 5.86
CA TYR A 201 -5.45 11.11 4.95
C TYR A 201 -6.33 10.15 5.74
N VAL A 202 -7.64 10.31 5.62
CA VAL A 202 -8.63 9.48 6.27
C VAL A 202 -9.50 8.86 5.19
N GLU A 203 -9.39 7.54 5.08
CA GLU A 203 -10.22 6.72 4.23
C GLU A 203 -11.54 6.44 4.95
N PHE A 204 -12.66 6.74 4.31
CA PHE A 204 -14.00 6.49 4.84
C PHE A 204 -14.67 5.39 4.03
N ALA A 205 -15.21 4.40 4.75
CA ALA A 205 -16.00 3.33 4.18
C ALA A 205 -17.40 3.28 4.79
N LYS A 206 -18.29 2.56 4.13
CA LYS A 206 -19.68 2.47 4.54
C LYS A 206 -19.83 1.51 5.72
N VAL A 207 -20.36 2.00 6.83
CA VAL A 207 -20.62 1.17 8.00
C VAL A 207 -21.76 0.21 7.70
N THR A 208 -21.55 -1.07 8.03
CA THR A 208 -22.61 -2.08 8.02
C THR A 208 -22.90 -2.49 9.47
N PRO A 209 -24.13 -2.31 9.97
CA PRO A 209 -24.47 -2.64 11.35
C PRO A 209 -24.08 -4.08 11.72
N GLY A 210 -23.34 -4.22 12.83
CA GLY A 210 -22.90 -5.51 13.36
C GLY A 210 -21.68 -6.12 12.67
N LEU A 211 -21.11 -5.47 11.65
CA LEU A 211 -19.87 -5.91 11.02
C LEU A 211 -18.72 -4.96 11.39
N PRO A 212 -17.53 -5.49 11.71
CA PRO A 212 -16.33 -4.69 11.96
C PRO A 212 -15.63 -4.21 10.67
N ILE A 213 -16.21 -4.52 9.51
CA ILE A 213 -15.68 -4.22 8.17
C ILE A 213 -16.78 -3.68 7.27
N SER A 214 -16.39 -2.91 6.25
CA SER A 214 -17.29 -2.53 5.17
C SER A 214 -17.53 -3.73 4.24
N LEU A 215 -18.71 -3.79 3.60
CA LEU A 215 -18.96 -4.76 2.54
C LEU A 215 -18.47 -4.21 1.18
N PRO A 216 -18.05 -5.09 0.25
CA PRO A 216 -17.75 -4.72 -1.13
C PRO A 216 -18.92 -4.02 -1.85
N GLY A 217 -18.59 -3.15 -2.80
CA GLY A 217 -19.55 -2.34 -3.57
C GLY A 217 -20.13 -1.16 -2.78
N GLY A 218 -19.59 -0.85 -1.61
CA GLY A 218 -20.04 0.23 -0.73
C GLY A 218 -19.59 1.63 -1.16
N GLY A 219 -18.68 1.72 -2.13
CA GLY A 219 -18.02 2.97 -2.50
C GLY A 219 -17.02 3.41 -1.42
N GLY A 220 -16.69 4.70 -1.38
CA GLY A 220 -15.79 5.23 -0.36
C GLY A 220 -15.42 6.68 -0.58
N TYR A 221 -14.76 7.26 0.40
CA TYR A 221 -14.24 8.63 0.34
C TYR A 221 -12.84 8.67 0.91
N VAL A 222 -12.02 9.60 0.43
CA VAL A 222 -10.71 9.87 1.04
C VAL A 222 -10.64 11.37 1.27
N ASP A 223 -10.55 11.77 2.53
CA ASP A 223 -10.47 13.17 2.93
C ASP A 223 -9.09 13.47 3.53
N ILE A 224 -8.64 14.71 3.35
CA ILE A 224 -7.33 15.20 3.80
C ILE A 224 -7.56 16.20 4.92
N PHE A 225 -6.88 16.00 6.03
CA PHE A 225 -6.88 16.85 7.21
C PHE A 225 -5.47 17.36 7.51
N ASP A 226 -5.39 18.49 8.20
CA ASP A 226 -4.16 18.86 8.89
C ASP A 226 -3.97 18.04 10.17
N THR A 227 -2.82 18.19 10.84
CA THR A 227 -2.50 17.47 12.07
C THR A 227 -3.33 17.93 13.27
N GLU A 228 -4.04 19.04 13.15
CA GLU A 228 -4.94 19.57 14.16
C GLU A 228 -6.39 19.10 13.94
N GLY A 229 -6.62 18.22 12.95
CA GLY A 229 -7.91 17.62 12.64
C GLY A 229 -8.86 18.54 11.88
N ASN A 230 -8.37 19.62 11.28
CA ASN A 230 -9.16 20.50 10.44
C ASN A 230 -9.25 19.92 9.03
N PHE A 231 -10.45 19.93 8.46
CA PHE A 231 -10.67 19.48 7.08
C PHE A 231 -9.97 20.42 6.10
N VAL A 232 -9.16 19.85 5.22
CA VAL A 232 -8.45 20.59 4.17
C VAL A 232 -9.17 20.44 2.84
N GLN A 233 -9.34 19.21 2.39
CA GLN A 233 -10.07 18.91 1.16
C GLN A 233 -10.46 17.43 1.07
N ARG A 234 -11.44 17.13 0.22
CA ARG A 234 -11.70 15.77 -0.23
C ARG A 234 -10.77 15.43 -1.40
N LEU A 235 -10.01 14.34 -1.29
CA LEU A 235 -9.20 13.83 -2.39
C LEU A 235 -10.09 13.16 -3.44
N ALA A 236 -10.92 12.20 -3.02
CA ALA A 236 -11.71 11.38 -3.94
C ALA A 236 -13.05 10.95 -3.34
N SER A 237 -14.02 10.70 -4.21
CA SER A 237 -15.39 10.27 -3.86
C SER A 237 -15.85 9.16 -4.80
N ASN A 238 -16.23 8.01 -4.25
CA ASN A 238 -16.78 6.87 -4.99
C ASN A 238 -15.98 6.58 -6.28
N GLY A 239 -16.65 6.14 -7.33
CA GLY A 239 -16.05 5.82 -8.61
C GLY A 239 -15.08 4.63 -8.45
N PRO A 240 -13.76 4.83 -8.60
CA PRO A 240 -12.77 3.78 -8.38
C PRO A 240 -12.63 3.35 -6.90
N LEU A 241 -13.17 4.11 -5.93
CA LEU A 241 -13.10 3.74 -4.52
C LEU A 241 -14.14 2.69 -4.14
N ASP A 242 -13.69 1.63 -3.45
CA ASP A 242 -14.55 0.61 -2.87
C ASP A 242 -13.99 0.11 -1.53
N ALA A 243 -14.54 0.63 -0.43
CA ALA A 243 -13.99 0.46 0.93
C ALA A 243 -12.48 0.74 0.98
N PRO A 244 -12.04 1.99 0.67
CA PRO A 244 -10.62 2.35 0.65
C PRO A 244 -10.01 2.15 2.04
N TRP A 245 -8.78 1.65 2.08
CA TRP A 245 -8.08 1.39 3.34
C TRP A 245 -6.64 1.87 3.31
N GLY A 246 -5.80 1.29 2.45
CA GLY A 246 -4.39 1.63 2.36
C GLY A 246 -4.17 2.83 1.44
N ILE A 247 -3.38 3.81 1.88
CA ILE A 247 -2.96 4.95 1.07
C ILE A 247 -1.46 5.17 1.16
N THR A 248 -0.85 5.59 0.05
CA THR A 248 0.56 5.98 0.04
C THR A 248 0.88 6.92 -1.11
N LEU A 249 1.96 7.70 -0.98
CA LEU A 249 2.52 8.48 -2.08
C LEU A 249 3.55 7.63 -2.81
N ALA A 250 3.37 7.46 -4.12
CA ALA A 250 4.29 6.69 -4.94
C ALA A 250 5.63 7.42 -5.12
N PRO A 251 6.77 6.72 -5.00
CA PRO A 251 8.06 7.28 -5.38
C PRO A 251 8.08 7.56 -6.89
N SER A 252 8.94 8.47 -7.31
CA SER A 252 9.03 8.89 -8.72
C SER A 252 9.36 7.75 -9.68
N GLY A 253 9.95 6.66 -9.20
CA GLY A 253 10.32 5.49 -9.99
C GLY A 253 9.19 4.49 -10.21
N PHE A 254 8.00 4.70 -9.61
CA PHE A 254 6.87 3.77 -9.68
C PHE A 254 6.09 3.84 -11.01
N GLY A 255 6.81 3.69 -12.12
CA GLY A 255 6.25 3.61 -13.46
C GLY A 255 5.40 4.83 -13.82
N SER A 256 4.22 4.58 -14.39
CA SER A 256 3.32 5.62 -14.87
C SER A 256 2.60 6.37 -13.76
N PHE A 257 2.63 5.85 -12.52
CA PHE A 257 1.99 6.46 -11.35
C PHE A 257 3.01 7.03 -10.35
N GLY A 258 4.24 7.30 -10.80
CA GLY A 258 5.27 7.88 -9.94
C GLY A 258 4.89 9.30 -9.49
N ASN A 259 5.01 9.57 -8.20
CA ASN A 259 4.55 10.79 -7.50
C ASN A 259 3.02 10.93 -7.34
N ASP A 260 2.23 9.92 -7.69
CA ASP A 260 0.78 9.94 -7.48
C ASP A 260 0.39 9.34 -6.12
N ILE A 261 -0.83 9.65 -5.66
CA ILE A 261 -1.41 8.99 -4.49
C ILE A 261 -2.02 7.67 -4.93
N LEU A 262 -1.60 6.57 -4.31
CA LEU A 262 -2.19 5.25 -4.51
C LEU A 262 -3.16 4.95 -3.36
N VAL A 263 -4.34 4.46 -3.69
CA VAL A 263 -5.36 4.00 -2.74
C VAL A 263 -5.69 2.54 -3.04
N GLY A 264 -5.41 1.66 -2.08
CA GLY A 264 -5.82 0.26 -2.06
C GLY A 264 -7.24 0.12 -1.54
N ASN A 265 -8.04 -0.70 -2.23
CA ASN A 265 -9.47 -0.88 -1.96
C ASN A 265 -9.71 -2.27 -1.40
N PHE A 266 -10.22 -2.36 -0.18
CA PHE A 266 -10.58 -3.64 0.44
C PHE A 266 -11.72 -4.33 -0.33
N GLY A 267 -12.67 -3.55 -0.85
CA GLY A 267 -13.89 -4.09 -1.44
C GLY A 267 -13.65 -4.91 -2.71
N ASN A 268 -12.76 -4.45 -3.60
CA ASN A 268 -12.49 -5.11 -4.88
C ASN A 268 -11.03 -5.55 -5.06
N GLY A 269 -10.13 -5.20 -4.12
CA GLY A 269 -8.71 -5.54 -4.17
C GLY A 269 -7.87 -4.67 -5.12
N GLU A 270 -8.47 -3.69 -5.80
CA GLU A 270 -7.77 -2.86 -6.79
C GLU A 270 -7.00 -1.72 -6.12
N ILE A 271 -5.91 -1.30 -6.77
CA ILE A 271 -5.09 -0.17 -6.35
C ILE A 271 -5.23 0.93 -7.40
N ASN A 272 -5.81 2.06 -6.99
CA ASN A 272 -6.16 3.18 -7.85
C ASN A 272 -5.25 4.38 -7.59
N ALA A 273 -4.82 5.05 -8.66
CA ALA A 273 -3.93 6.21 -8.62
C ALA A 273 -4.72 7.51 -8.78
N PHE A 274 -4.34 8.53 -8.02
CA PHE A 274 -4.95 9.85 -8.02
C PHE A 274 -3.88 10.94 -8.05
N ASP A 275 -4.16 12.01 -8.79
CA ASP A 275 -3.32 13.19 -8.79
C ASP A 275 -3.29 13.81 -7.37
N PRO A 276 -2.10 14.03 -6.77
CA PRO A 276 -1.97 14.44 -5.37
C PRO A 276 -2.49 15.86 -5.10
N THR A 277 -2.64 16.69 -6.14
CA THR A 277 -3.07 18.09 -6.00
C THR A 277 -4.57 18.23 -6.21
N THR A 278 -5.09 17.59 -7.27
CA THR A 278 -6.46 17.76 -7.76
C THR A 278 -7.39 16.63 -7.33
N GLY A 279 -6.86 15.48 -6.92
CA GLY A 279 -7.64 14.29 -6.62
C GLY A 279 -8.26 13.61 -7.85
N ALA A 280 -7.85 14.01 -9.06
CA ALA A 280 -8.33 13.39 -10.29
C ALA A 280 -7.88 11.92 -10.37
N SER A 281 -8.80 11.02 -10.72
CA SER A 281 -8.47 9.61 -10.98
C SER A 281 -7.56 9.50 -12.19
N LEU A 282 -6.40 8.84 -12.03
CA LEU A 282 -5.40 8.61 -13.07
C LEU A 282 -5.43 7.19 -13.63
N GLY A 283 -6.10 6.27 -12.94
CA GLY A 283 -6.32 4.90 -13.39
C GLY A 283 -6.03 3.89 -12.28
N THR A 284 -5.94 2.63 -12.68
CA THR A 284 -5.71 1.47 -11.78
C THR A 284 -4.39 0.81 -12.18
N LEU A 285 -3.68 0.22 -11.22
CA LEU A 285 -2.52 -0.62 -11.53
C LEU A 285 -2.96 -1.80 -12.39
N THR A 286 -2.30 -2.01 -13.53
CA THR A 286 -2.59 -3.12 -14.45
C THR A 286 -1.40 -4.03 -14.66
N ASP A 287 -1.68 -5.33 -14.83
CA ASP A 287 -0.69 -6.34 -15.18
C ASP A 287 -0.16 -6.16 -16.63
N THR A 288 0.76 -7.04 -17.03
CA THR A 288 1.34 -7.06 -18.39
C THR A 288 0.32 -7.37 -19.49
N ASN A 289 -0.87 -7.85 -19.15
CA ASN A 289 -1.99 -8.09 -20.06
C ASN A 289 -3.02 -6.95 -20.07
N GLY A 290 -2.76 -5.87 -19.31
CA GLY A 290 -3.67 -4.73 -19.16
C GLY A 290 -4.88 -5.00 -18.27
N ARG A 291 -4.85 -6.05 -17.44
CA ARG A 291 -5.91 -6.35 -16.46
C ARG A 291 -5.61 -5.65 -15.14
N PRO A 292 -6.60 -5.10 -14.42
CA PRO A 292 -6.39 -4.58 -13.08
C PRO A 292 -5.72 -5.63 -12.18
N ILE A 293 -4.72 -5.21 -11.41
CA ILE A 293 -4.24 -5.98 -10.27
C ILE A 293 -5.34 -5.90 -9.20
N ALA A 294 -5.89 -7.05 -8.82
CA ALA A 294 -6.89 -7.19 -7.79
C ALA A 294 -6.42 -8.23 -6.76
N ILE A 295 -6.16 -7.79 -5.53
CA ILE A 295 -5.69 -8.62 -4.42
C ILE A 295 -6.87 -8.90 -3.49
N ASP A 296 -7.28 -10.16 -3.39
CA ASP A 296 -8.38 -10.57 -2.50
C ASP A 296 -8.08 -10.21 -1.03
N GLY A 297 -8.99 -9.46 -0.41
CA GLY A 297 -8.85 -8.98 0.97
C GLY A 297 -7.73 -7.96 1.18
N LEU A 298 -7.43 -7.10 0.21
CA LEU A 298 -6.39 -6.08 0.31
C LEU A 298 -6.64 -5.10 1.47
N TRP A 299 -5.68 -4.99 2.39
CA TRP A 299 -5.73 -4.06 3.52
C TRP A 299 -4.67 -2.96 3.38
N ALA A 300 -3.43 -3.26 3.76
CA ALA A 300 -2.36 -2.27 3.74
C ALA A 300 -1.60 -2.27 2.41
N ILE A 301 -1.18 -1.06 2.00
CA ILE A 301 -0.14 -0.84 0.99
C ILE A 301 0.86 0.18 1.51
N ALA A 302 2.15 -0.02 1.26
CA ALA A 302 3.18 0.96 1.59
C ALA A 302 4.43 0.75 0.73
N PHE A 303 5.12 1.85 0.41
CA PHE A 303 6.47 1.79 -0.15
C PHE A 303 7.48 1.66 0.97
N ASP A 304 8.52 0.87 0.75
CA ASP A 304 9.65 0.86 1.65
C ASP A 304 10.40 2.21 1.63
N LEU A 305 11.01 2.57 2.75
CA LEU A 305 11.75 3.82 2.86
C LEU A 305 13.11 3.69 2.15
N PRO A 306 13.69 4.78 1.59
CA PRO A 306 14.92 4.73 0.77
C PRO A 306 16.20 4.17 1.40
N ASN A 307 16.16 3.66 2.65
CA ASN A 307 17.28 2.99 3.32
C ASN A 307 16.89 1.67 4.03
N GLY A 308 15.69 1.15 3.77
CA GLY A 308 15.40 -0.28 3.81
C GLY A 308 15.06 -0.89 5.17
N ALA A 309 13.87 -1.49 5.26
CA ALA A 309 13.78 -2.73 6.01
C ALA A 309 14.90 -3.69 5.54
N PRO A 310 15.61 -4.42 6.45
CA PRO A 310 16.72 -5.27 6.03
C PRO A 310 16.26 -6.21 4.91
N GLY A 311 16.71 -6.01 3.67
CA GLY A 311 16.33 -6.84 2.52
C GLY A 311 15.28 -6.26 1.56
N ALA A 312 14.81 -5.03 1.71
CA ALA A 312 14.12 -4.33 0.62
C ALA A 312 15.17 -3.87 -0.41
N LEU A 313 15.13 -4.49 -1.59
CA LEU A 313 16.16 -4.36 -2.62
C LEU A 313 15.89 -3.18 -3.57
N ASN A 314 14.64 -2.71 -3.61
CA ASN A 314 14.19 -1.68 -4.53
C ASN A 314 13.21 -0.73 -3.82
N PRO A 315 13.51 0.58 -3.74
CA PRO A 315 12.65 1.57 -3.08
C PRO A 315 11.32 1.81 -3.83
N ASP A 316 11.20 1.32 -5.07
CA ASP A 316 9.96 1.39 -5.85
C ASP A 316 9.06 0.15 -5.67
N ASP A 317 9.41 -0.79 -4.77
CA ASP A 317 8.54 -1.93 -4.47
C ASP A 317 7.38 -1.48 -3.57
N LEU A 318 6.14 -1.70 -4.03
CA LEU A 318 4.93 -1.46 -3.25
C LEU A 318 4.56 -2.73 -2.48
N PHE A 319 4.82 -2.76 -1.18
CA PHE A 319 4.42 -3.87 -0.32
C PHE A 319 2.92 -3.84 -0.03
N PHE A 320 2.33 -5.01 0.16
CA PHE A 320 0.93 -5.14 0.54
C PHE A 320 0.70 -6.24 1.59
N ALA A 321 -0.33 -6.07 2.40
CA ALA A 321 -0.88 -7.09 3.28
C ALA A 321 -2.36 -7.33 2.95
N ALA A 322 -2.79 -8.58 2.99
CA ALA A 322 -4.14 -8.97 2.63
C ALA A 322 -4.65 -10.17 3.44
N GLY A 323 -5.97 -10.21 3.64
CA GLY A 323 -6.72 -11.32 4.24
C GLY A 323 -7.60 -12.03 3.21
N PRO A 324 -7.02 -12.86 2.31
CA PRO A 324 -7.80 -13.60 1.31
C PRO A 324 -8.74 -14.62 1.96
N ASN A 325 -9.64 -15.19 1.14
CA ASN A 325 -10.60 -16.20 1.59
C ASN A 325 -11.45 -15.71 2.79
N GLN A 326 -11.96 -14.48 2.67
CA GLN A 326 -12.77 -13.81 3.70
C GLN A 326 -12.01 -13.65 5.04
N GLY A 327 -10.70 -13.41 4.98
CA GLY A 327 -9.83 -13.25 6.14
C GLY A 327 -9.41 -14.55 6.82
N ASN A 328 -9.81 -15.73 6.32
CA ASN A 328 -9.40 -16.99 6.97
C ASN A 328 -7.91 -17.31 6.81
N ASP A 329 -7.29 -16.76 5.76
CA ASP A 329 -5.90 -16.93 5.39
C ASP A 329 -5.22 -15.55 5.32
N GLY A 330 -3.89 -15.52 5.22
CA GLY A 330 -3.12 -14.29 5.08
C GLY A 330 -2.19 -14.31 3.87
N LEU A 331 -1.93 -13.12 3.34
CA LEU A 331 -0.99 -12.90 2.25
C LEU A 331 -0.20 -11.61 2.49
N PHE A 332 1.12 -11.73 2.43
CA PHE A 332 2.05 -10.61 2.39
C PHE A 332 2.85 -10.71 1.09
N GLY A 333 2.95 -9.59 0.38
CA GLY A 333 3.61 -9.56 -0.92
C GLY A 333 4.06 -8.18 -1.32
N LYS A 334 4.45 -8.07 -2.59
CA LYS A 334 4.82 -6.79 -3.20
C LYS A 334 4.35 -6.69 -4.65
N ILE A 335 4.33 -5.47 -5.14
CA ILE A 335 4.07 -5.13 -6.53
C ILE A 335 5.25 -4.35 -7.06
N ASP A 336 5.83 -4.86 -8.15
CA ASP A 336 6.97 -4.26 -8.82
C ASP A 336 6.52 -3.64 -10.16
N VAL A 337 7.21 -2.59 -10.60
CA VAL A 337 7.09 -2.11 -11.98
C VAL A 337 7.70 -3.16 -12.90
N ALA A 338 6.90 -3.72 -13.81
CA ALA A 338 7.38 -4.72 -14.75
C ALA A 338 8.43 -4.11 -15.69
N VAL A 339 9.61 -4.70 -15.73
CA VAL A 339 10.63 -4.35 -16.72
C VAL A 339 10.19 -4.95 -18.06
N PRO A 340 10.00 -4.13 -19.12
CA PRO A 340 9.67 -4.68 -20.43
C PRO A 340 10.80 -5.60 -20.88
N GLU A 341 10.50 -6.88 -21.10
CA GLU A 341 11.43 -7.79 -21.76
C GLU A 341 11.84 -7.15 -23.10
N PRO A 342 13.14 -6.96 -23.40
CA PRO A 342 13.54 -6.45 -24.69
C PRO A 342 13.00 -7.42 -25.74
N ALA A 343 12.05 -6.95 -26.56
CA ALA A 343 11.36 -7.78 -27.53
C ALA A 343 12.41 -8.51 -28.39
N GLY A 344 12.63 -9.80 -28.14
CA GLY A 344 13.62 -10.63 -28.83
C GLY A 344 13.42 -10.67 -30.36
N TRP A 345 12.26 -10.21 -30.83
CA TRP A 345 11.89 -10.07 -32.23
C TRP A 345 12.51 -8.85 -32.93
N GLY A 346 12.80 -7.77 -32.21
CA GLY A 346 13.34 -6.52 -32.78
C GLY A 346 14.79 -6.66 -33.25
N LEU A 347 15.62 -7.35 -32.48
CA LEU A 347 17.02 -7.65 -32.84
C LEU A 347 17.09 -8.74 -33.93
N GLY A 348 16.16 -9.70 -33.92
CA GLY A 348 16.08 -10.73 -34.95
C GLY A 348 15.72 -10.18 -36.33
N LEU A 349 14.72 -9.30 -36.42
CA LEU A 349 14.30 -8.70 -37.70
C LEU A 349 15.32 -7.68 -38.23
N ALA A 350 15.95 -6.88 -37.37
CA ALA A 350 17.04 -5.99 -37.78
C ALA A 350 18.25 -6.77 -38.30
N GLY A 351 18.60 -7.90 -37.66
CA GLY A 351 19.66 -8.81 -38.12
C GLY A 351 19.34 -9.46 -39.46
N ILE A 352 18.11 -9.91 -39.68
CA ILE A 352 17.68 -10.55 -40.95
C ILE A 352 17.67 -9.53 -42.11
N LEU A 353 17.20 -8.31 -41.88
CA LEU A 353 17.16 -7.27 -42.90
C LEU A 353 18.57 -6.76 -43.27
N ALA A 354 19.47 -6.61 -42.28
CA ALA A 354 20.87 -6.27 -42.51
C ALA A 354 21.59 -7.37 -43.32
N SER A 355 21.31 -8.64 -43.02
CA SER A 355 21.87 -9.80 -43.72
C SER A 355 21.37 -9.89 -45.17
N ALA A 356 20.07 -9.64 -45.40
CA ALA A 356 19.49 -9.62 -46.75
C ALA A 356 20.01 -8.46 -47.61
N ALA A 357 20.25 -7.29 -47.01
CA ALA A 357 20.87 -6.15 -47.68
C ALA A 357 22.35 -6.42 -48.04
N PHE A 358 23.11 -7.03 -47.13
CA PHE A 358 24.50 -7.40 -47.36
C PHE A 358 24.64 -8.46 -48.47
N LEU A 359 23.79 -9.50 -48.46
CA LEU A 359 23.79 -10.54 -49.50
C LEU A 359 23.39 -10.01 -50.89
N ARG A 360 22.47 -9.03 -50.96
CA ARG A 360 22.13 -8.34 -52.22
C ARG A 360 23.27 -7.47 -52.75
N LEU A 361 24.04 -6.84 -51.87
CA LEU A 361 25.24 -6.05 -52.23
C LEU A 361 26.38 -6.95 -52.72
N CYS A 362 26.58 -8.11 -52.10
CA CYS A 362 27.59 -9.10 -52.54
C CYS A 362 27.23 -9.71 -53.90
N ARG A 363 25.96 -10.11 -54.14
CA ARG A 363 25.54 -10.65 -55.45
C ARG A 363 25.73 -9.67 -56.61
N ARG A 364 25.59 -8.35 -56.37
CA ARG A 364 25.84 -7.33 -57.39
C ARG A 364 27.31 -7.13 -57.75
N ARG A 365 28.26 -7.59 -56.91
CA ARG A 365 29.71 -7.49 -57.19
C ARG A 365 30.27 -8.67 -58.00
N TYR A 366 29.52 -9.76 -58.15
CA TYR A 366 29.96 -10.97 -58.88
C TYR A 366 29.23 -11.19 -60.21
N SER A 367 28.49 -10.20 -60.70
CA SER A 367 27.92 -10.21 -62.06
C SER A 367 28.60 -9.15 -62.91
N VAL A 368 29.84 -9.45 -63.30
CA VAL A 368 30.53 -8.88 -64.46
C VAL A 368 31.08 -10.04 -65.27
#